data_AF-A0A4R3JTG1-F1
#
_entry.id   AF-A0A4R3JTG1-F1
#
_cell.length_a   1.000
_cell.length_b   1.000
_cell.length_c   1.000
_cell.angle_alpha   90.00
_cell.angle_beta   90.00
_cell.angle_gamma   90.00
#
_symmetry.space_group_name_H-M   'P 1'
#
loop_
_entity.id
_entity.type
_entity.pdbx_description
1 polymer ?
#
loop_
_entity_poly.entity_id
_entity_poly.type
_entity_poly.pdbx_seq_one_letter_code
_entity_poly.pdbx_strand_id
1 'polypeptide(L)' 'MALRLADIQAVLGCAKSTASELRGGSYRGAQELKTRYEALVAIVEQERRAAALDADAICSACPREDCAGCRIAELI' A
#
# COMPACT_ATOMS: atom_id res chain seq x y z
N MET A 1 -6.67 8.90 5.33
CA MET A 1 -6.49 9.84 4.20
C MET A 1 -7.45 9.42 3.10
N ALA A 2 -8.44 10.25 2.74
CA ALA A 2 -9.36 9.90 1.65
C ALA A 2 -8.64 10.12 0.31
N LEU A 3 -8.48 9.06 -0.49
CA LEU A 3 -7.89 9.14 -1.83
C LEU A 3 -8.73 10.07 -2.72
N ARG A 4 -8.12 11.11 -3.29
CA ARG A 4 -8.82 12.00 -4.22
C ARG A 4 -8.87 11.33 -5.59
N LEU A 5 -9.90 11.65 -6.37
CA LEU A 5 -10.03 11.11 -7.73
C LEU A 5 -8.81 11.44 -8.60
N ALA A 6 -8.23 12.63 -8.43
CA ALA A 6 -7.02 13.04 -9.15
C ALA A 6 -5.82 12.13 -8.86
N ASP A 7 -5.69 11.62 -7.63
CA ASP A 7 -4.60 10.72 -7.25
C ASP A 7 -4.77 9.37 -7.97
N ILE A 8 -6.01 8.87 -8.06
CA ILE A 8 -6.34 7.62 -8.79
C ILE A 8 -6.05 7.78 -10.28
N GLN A 9 -6.42 8.91 -10.87
CA GLN A 9 -6.17 9.19 -12.29
C GLN A 9 -4.67 9.25 -12.60
N ALA A 10 -3.89 9.92 -11.75
CA ALA A 10 -2.44 10.05 -11.94
C ALA A 10 -1.72 8.70 -11.84
N VAL A 11 -2.12 7.86 -10.89
CA VAL A 11 -1.50 6.54 -10.67
C VAL A 11 -1.89 5.54 -11.75
N LEU A 12 -3.17 5.51 -12.15
CA LEU A 12 -3.70 4.49 -13.06
C LEU A 12 -3.77 4.94 -14.52
N GLY A 13 -3.48 6.20 -14.82
CA GLY A 13 -3.55 6.76 -16.17
C GLY A 13 -4.95 6.66 -16.77
N CYS A 14 -6.00 6.85 -15.96
CA CYS A 14 -7.39 6.63 -16.37
C CYS A 14 -8.24 7.91 -16.39
N ALA A 15 -9.37 7.85 -17.10
CA ALA A 15 -10.34 8.94 -17.16
C ALA A 15 -11.02 9.16 -15.80
N LYS A 16 -11.54 10.37 -15.57
CA LYS A 16 -12.20 10.74 -14.32
C LYS A 16 -13.42 9.88 -14.01
N SER A 17 -14.18 9.48 -15.03
CA SER A 17 -15.32 8.56 -14.91
C SER A 17 -14.87 7.21 -14.35
N THR A 18 -13.81 6.66 -14.91
CA THR A 18 -13.18 5.41 -14.47
C THR A 18 -12.64 5.51 -13.04
N ALA A 19 -11.96 6.61 -12.69
CA ALA A 19 -11.51 6.86 -11.32
C ALA A 19 -12.69 6.96 -10.33
N SER A 20 -13.82 7.54 -10.77
CA SER A 20 -15.04 7.63 -9.97
C SER A 20 -15.70 6.28 -9.77
N GLU A 21 -15.73 5.44 -10.80
CA GLU A 21 -16.18 4.05 -10.75
C GLU A 21 -15.35 3.22 -9.76
N LEU A 22 -14.01 3.32 -9.85
CA LEU A 22 -13.08 2.67 -8.93
C LEU A 22 -13.30 3.11 -7.47
N ARG A 23 -13.42 4.43 -7.23
CA ARG A 23 -13.68 4.97 -5.88
C ARG A 23 -15.04 4.55 -5.33
N GLY A 24 -16.05 4.44 -6.19
CA GLY A 24 -17.42 4.10 -5.83
C GLY A 24 -17.71 2.60 -5.74
N GLY A 25 -16.75 1.74 -6.09
CA GLY A 25 -16.95 0.29 -6.09
C GLY A 25 -17.89 -0.23 -7.18
N SER A 26 -18.20 0.59 -8.21
CA SER A 26 -19.09 0.23 -9.31
C SER A 26 -18.31 0.23 -10.61
N TYR A 27 -18.06 -0.95 -11.18
CA TYR A 27 -17.04 -1.16 -12.21
C TYR A 27 -17.61 -1.50 -13.59
N ARG A 28 -18.81 -0.98 -13.91
CA ARG A 28 -19.60 -1.41 -15.07
C ARG A 28 -18.90 -1.20 -16.41
N GLY A 29 -17.96 -0.25 -16.53
CA GLY A 29 -17.15 -0.03 -17.72
C GLY A 29 -15.64 -0.30 -17.55
N ALA A 30 -15.20 -0.72 -16.37
CA ALA A 30 -13.79 -0.70 -15.96
C ALA A 30 -13.29 -2.04 -15.39
N GLN A 31 -13.93 -3.15 -15.74
CA GLN A 31 -13.67 -4.46 -15.13
C GLN A 31 -12.20 -4.89 -15.22
N GLU A 32 -11.56 -4.66 -16.37
CA GLU A 32 -10.14 -4.98 -16.54
C GLU A 32 -9.24 -4.09 -15.66
N LEU A 33 -9.55 -2.80 -15.57
CA LEU A 33 -8.80 -1.87 -14.74
C LEU A 33 -8.98 -2.18 -13.25
N LYS A 34 -10.17 -2.64 -12.84
CA LYS A 34 -10.43 -3.17 -11.50
C LYS A 34 -9.49 -4.33 -11.20
N THR A 35 -9.41 -5.34 -12.07
CA THR A 35 -8.54 -6.50 -11.87
C THR A 35 -7.06 -6.09 -11.76
N ARG A 36 -6.60 -5.17 -12.62
CA ARG A 36 -5.23 -4.63 -12.55
C ARG A 36 -4.98 -3.87 -11.24
N TYR A 37 -5.94 -3.07 -10.79
CA TYR A 37 -5.85 -2.34 -9.52
C TYR A 37 -5.83 -3.29 -8.31
N GLU A 38 -6.68 -4.30 -8.28
CA GLU A 38 -6.71 -5.31 -7.21
C GLU A 38 -5.39 -6.08 -7.15
N ALA A 39 -4.82 -6.46 -8.30
CA ALA A 39 -3.51 -7.10 -8.37
C ALA A 39 -2.39 -6.19 -7.84
N LEU A 40 -2.39 -4.90 -8.20
CA LEU A 40 -1.41 -3.93 -7.70
C LEU A 40 -1.50 -3.77 -6.18
N VAL A 41 -2.72 -3.65 -5.63
CA VAL A 41 -2.94 -3.56 -4.18
C VAL A 41 -2.43 -4.82 -3.48
N ALA A 42 -2.70 -6.01 -4.04
CA ALA A 42 -2.22 -7.26 -3.47
C ALA A 42 -0.68 -7.34 -3.41
N ILE A 43 0.01 -6.89 -4.47
CA ILE A 43 1.48 -6.80 -4.51
C ILE A 43 1.99 -5.84 -3.43
N VAL A 44 1.43 -4.63 -3.36
CA VAL A 44 1.86 -3.62 -2.36
C VAL A 44 1.65 -4.14 -0.94
N GLU A 45 0.53 -4.79 -0.65
CA GLU A 45 0.26 -5.37 0.67
C GLU A 45 1.14 -6.58 0.98
N GLN A 46 1.54 -7.37 -0.02
CA GLN A 46 2.52 -8.43 0.15
C GLN A 46 3.91 -7.85 0.50
N GLU A 47 4.39 -6.88 -0.27
CA GLU A 47 5.68 -6.23 -0.04
C GLU A 47 5.72 -5.48 1.28
N ARG A 48 4.62 -4.80 1.67
CA ARG A 48 4.49 -4.17 2.99
C ARG A 48 4.62 -5.19 4.12
N ARG A 49 3.97 -6.35 3.98
CA ARG A 49 4.08 -7.43 4.97
C ARG A 49 5.50 -7.99 5.01
N ALA A 50 6.14 -8.22 3.87
CA ALA A 50 7.52 -8.67 3.82
C ALA A 50 8.49 -7.66 4.46
N ALA A 51 8.35 -6.37 4.16
CA ALA A 51 9.17 -5.31 4.74
C ALA A 51 8.91 -5.11 6.25
N ALA A 52 7.67 -5.29 6.70
CA ALA A 52 7.34 -5.25 8.14
C ALA A 52 7.91 -6.46 8.90
N LEU A 53 8.27 -7.54 8.21
CA LEU A 53 8.82 -8.77 8.80
C LEU A 53 10.35 -8.80 8.82
N ASP A 54 11.04 -7.85 8.20
CA ASP A 54 12.50 -7.75 8.27
C ASP A 54 12.95 -6.97 9.52
N ALA A 55 12.76 -7.62 10.68
CA ALA A 55 13.14 -7.08 11.98
C ALA A 55 14.66 -6.77 12.05
N ASP A 56 15.48 -7.52 11.31
CA ASP A 56 16.94 -7.37 11.29
C ASP A 56 17.38 -6.11 10.53
N ALA A 57 16.72 -5.79 9.41
CA ALA A 57 16.93 -4.52 8.70
C ALA A 57 16.50 -3.31 9.55
N ILE A 58 15.41 -3.42 10.31
CA ILE A 58 14.95 -2.33 11.18
C ILE A 58 15.90 -2.15 12.37
N CYS A 59 16.42 -3.24 12.94
CA CYS A 59 17.38 -3.20 14.04
C CYS A 59 18.73 -2.59 13.59
N SER A 60 19.26 -3.02 12.44
CA SER A 60 20.55 -2.54 11.92
C SER A 60 20.54 -1.06 11.51
N ALA A 61 19.38 -0.51 11.15
CA ALA A 61 19.20 0.92 10.84
C ALA A 61 18.85 1.78 12.07
N CYS A 62 18.69 1.19 13.25
CA CYS A 62 18.29 1.91 14.45
C CYS A 62 19.44 2.78 14.98
N PRO A 63 19.26 4.11 15.13
CA PRO A 63 20.30 5.00 15.64
C PRO A 63 20.50 4.90 17.17
N ARG A 64 19.78 4.02 17.86
CA ARG A 64 19.91 3.80 19.31
C ARG A 64 20.76 2.57 19.57
N GLU A 65 21.78 2.74 20.41
CA GLU A 65 22.73 1.67 20.75
C GLU A 65 22.29 0.82 21.96
N ASP A 66 21.37 1.29 22.81
CA ASP A 66 21.04 0.66 24.10
C ASP A 66 19.74 -0.18 24.10
N CYS A 67 19.05 -0.28 22.96
CA CYS A 67 17.80 -1.04 22.75
C CYS A 67 16.65 -0.77 23.74
N ALA A 68 16.77 0.23 24.62
CA ALA A 68 15.77 0.52 25.65
C ALA A 68 14.48 1.08 25.01
N GLY A 69 13.35 0.40 25.24
CA GLY A 69 12.05 0.75 24.63
C GLY A 69 11.93 0.37 23.15
N CYS A 70 12.72 -0.58 22.67
CA CYS A 70 12.61 -1.11 21.31
C CYS A 70 11.40 -2.03 21.17
N ARG A 71 10.40 -1.60 20.38
CA ARG A 71 9.21 -2.42 20.06
C ARG A 71 9.53 -3.74 19.35
N ILE A 72 10.67 -3.85 18.67
CA ILE A 72 11.09 -5.11 18.04
C ILE A 72 11.59 -6.10 19.10
N ALA A 73 12.34 -5.63 20.10
CA ALA A 73 12.78 -6.48 21.21
C ALA A 73 11.61 -6.98 22.06
N GLU A 74 10.47 -6.27 22.05
CA GLU A 74 9.22 -6.69 22.72
C GLU A 74 8.40 -7.72 21.93
N LEU A 75 8.73 -7.97 20.66
CA LEU A 75 8.02 -8.89 19.76
C LEU A 75 8.69 -10.28 19.66
N ILE A 76 9.87 -10.48 20.26
CA ILE A 76 10.64 -11.73 20.28
C ILE A 76 10.60 -12.35 21.67
#